data_AF-A0A392PSA1-F1
#
_entry.id   AF-A0A392PSA1-F1
#
_cell.length_a   1.000
_cell.length_b   1.000
_cell.length_c   1.000
_cell.angle_alpha   90.00
_cell.angle_beta   90.00
_cell.angle_gamma   90.00
#
_symmetry.space_group_name_H-M   'P 1'
#
loop_
_entity.id
_entity.type
_entity.pdbx_description
1 polymer ?
#
loop_
_entity_poly.entity_id
_entity_poly.type
_entity_poly.pdbx_seq_one_letter_code
_entity_poly.pdbx_strand_id
1 'polypeptide(L)' 'MTEMTSLSSPTNGADKWTIYVDGASNATGIAAGIILKNENGILIEVSLALSFPTSNNQAEYETFLAGLRLA' A
#
# COMPACT_ATOMS: atom_id res chain seq x y z
N MET A 1 0.45 -35.96 13.39
CA MET A 1 0.79 -34.77 14.20
C MET A 1 1.79 -33.98 13.37
N THR A 2 1.31 -33.02 12.60
CA THR A 2 2.14 -32.26 11.65
C THR A 2 2.86 -31.17 12.43
N GLU A 3 4.19 -31.24 12.47
CA GLU A 3 5.04 -30.21 13.05
C GLU A 3 4.98 -28.95 12.17
N MET A 4 4.51 -27.84 12.76
CA MET A 4 4.56 -26.52 12.15
C MET A 4 5.95 -25.94 12.41
N THR A 5 6.83 -26.02 11.42
CA THR A 5 8.13 -25.35 11.47
C THR A 5 7.87 -23.85 11.38
N SER A 6 8.05 -23.14 12.48
CA SER A 6 8.04 -21.67 12.48
C SER A 6 9.27 -21.18 11.72
N LEU A 7 9.06 -20.56 10.57
CA LEU A 7 10.11 -19.89 9.81
C LEU A 7 10.42 -18.57 10.50
N SER A 8 11.27 -18.59 11.53
CA SER A 8 11.90 -17.38 12.03
C SER A 8 13.07 -17.01 11.11
N SER A 9 12.76 -16.32 10.03
CA SER A 9 13.76 -15.55 9.28
C SER A 9 14.42 -14.55 10.22
N PRO A 10 15.74 -14.30 10.15
CA PRO A 10 16.35 -13.21 10.89
C PRO A 10 15.71 -11.92 10.39
N THR A 11 14.91 -11.27 11.25
CA THR A 11 14.25 -10.00 10.99
C THR A 11 15.33 -8.92 10.81
N ASN A 12 15.81 -8.81 9.59
CA ASN A 12 16.50 -7.63 9.11
C ASN A 12 15.44 -6.54 9.01
N GLY A 13 15.65 -5.34 9.54
CA GLY A 13 14.67 -4.23 9.50
C GLY A 13 14.20 -3.84 8.09
N ALA A 14 14.76 -4.47 7.05
CA ALA A 14 14.30 -4.46 5.67
C ALA A 14 12.91 -5.10 5.46
N ASP A 15 12.46 -6.01 6.35
CA ASP A 15 11.21 -6.77 6.16
C ASP A 15 9.96 -6.02 6.67
N LYS A 16 10.13 -4.86 7.30
CA LYS A 16 9.03 -4.07 7.87
C LYS A 16 8.79 -2.82 7.06
N TRP A 17 7.64 -2.80 6.38
CA TRP A 17 7.13 -1.66 5.61
C TRP A 17 5.92 -1.05 6.30
N THR A 18 5.89 0.28 6.36
CA THR A 18 4.72 1.07 6.75
C THR A 18 4.09 1.63 5.48
N ILE A 19 2.80 1.37 5.29
CA ILE A 19 2.02 1.85 4.15
C ILE A 19 1.17 3.03 4.61
N TYR A 20 1.30 4.16 3.93
CA TYR A 20 0.40 5.31 4.04
C TYR A 20 -0.42 5.40 2.76
N VAL A 21 -1.73 5.59 2.89
CA VAL A 21 -2.64 5.71 1.75
C VAL A 21 -3.45 6.98 1.92
N ASP A 22 -3.55 7.77 0.86
CA ASP A 22 -4.38 8.96 0.80
C ASP A 22 -5.17 9.02 -0.51
N GLY A 23 -6.39 9.55 -0.46
CA GLY A 23 -7.31 9.63 -1.58
C GLY A 23 -7.74 11.07 -1.84
N ALA A 24 -7.79 11.47 -3.10
CA ALA A 24 -8.28 12.79 -3.51
C ALA A 24 -9.33 12.64 -4.61
N SER A 25 -10.45 13.34 -4.48
CA SER A 25 -11.49 13.40 -5.51
C SER A 25 -11.78 14.85 -5.88
N ASN A 26 -11.97 15.10 -7.18
CA ASN A 26 -12.41 16.39 -7.70
C ASN A 26 -13.41 16.18 -8.85
N ALA A 27 -13.98 17.26 -9.37
CA ALA A 27 -14.98 17.19 -10.46
C ALA A 27 -14.42 16.58 -11.77
N THR A 28 -13.10 16.52 -11.92
CA THR A 28 -12.42 16.01 -13.12
C THR A 28 -11.94 14.56 -12.98
N GLY A 29 -12.01 13.98 -11.80
CA GLY A 29 -11.59 12.61 -11.56
C GLY A 29 -11.16 12.35 -10.13
N ILE A 30 -10.63 11.14 -9.94
CA ILE A 30 -10.21 10.64 -8.64
C ILE A 30 -8.76 10.23 -8.75
N ALA A 31 -7.99 10.54 -7.72
CA ALA A 31 -6.59 10.20 -7.59
C ALA A 31 -6.36 9.59 -6.21
N ALA A 32 -5.31 8.80 -6.10
CA ALA A 32 -4.91 8.26 -4.83
C ALA A 32 -3.40 8.09 -4.77
N GLY A 33 -2.84 8.24 -3.58
CA GLY A 33 -1.43 8.15 -3.29
C GLY A 33 -1.14 7.03 -2.30
N ILE A 34 0.01 6.38 -2.50
CA ILE A 34 0.57 5.38 -1.59
C ILE A 34 2.01 5.76 -1.31
N ILE A 35 2.39 5.73 -0.03
CA ILE A 35 3.77 5.87 0.40
C ILE A 35 4.14 4.61 1.18
N LEU A 36 5.20 3.93 0.73
CA LEU A 36 5.81 2.82 1.45
C LEU A 36 7.10 3.33 2.10
N LYS A 37 7.20 3.13 3.42
CA LYS A 37 8.39 3.50 4.20
C LYS A 37 8.92 2.29 4.95
N ASN A 38 10.19 1.94 4.78
CA ASN A 38 10.84 0.94 5.63
C ASN A 38 11.68 1.59 6.76
N GLU A 39 12.14 0.75 7.69
CA GLU A 39 12.96 1.22 8.83
C GLU A 39 14.34 1.73 8.42
N ASN A 40 14.80 1.38 7.21
CA ASN A 40 16.04 1.88 6.61
C ASN A 40 15.87 3.27 5.95
N GLY A 41 14.68 3.84 5.99
CA GLY A 41 14.39 5.16 5.40
C GLY A 41 14.16 5.15 3.89
N ILE A 42 14.01 3.97 3.26
CA ILE A 42 13.60 3.87 1.85
C ILE A 42 12.14 4.31 1.75
N LEU A 43 11.87 5.19 0.79
CA LEU A 43 10.54 5.69 0.45
C LEU A 43 10.19 5.31 -0.98
N ILE A 44 9.01 4.73 -1.17
CA ILE A 44 8.42 4.46 -2.48
C ILE A 44 7.09 5.20 -2.54
N GLU A 45 6.95 6.10 -3.50
CA GLU A 45 5.73 6.86 -3.73
C GLU A 45 5.05 6.38 -5.01
N VAL A 46 3.76 6.08 -4.92
CA VAL A 46 2.93 5.67 -6.05
C VAL A 46 1.70 6.53 -6.11
N SER A 47 1.41 7.10 -7.27
CA SER A 47 0.17 7.83 -7.52
C SER A 47 -0.64 7.10 -8.57
N LEU A 48 -1.91 6.85 -8.27
CA LEU A 48 -2.86 6.21 -9.16
C LEU A 48 -3.94 7.22 -9.55
N ALA A 49 -4.07 7.48 -10.86
CA ALA A 49 -5.22 8.19 -11.39
C ALA A 49 -6.33 7.17 -11.67
N LEU A 50 -7.45 7.31 -10.96
CA LEU A 50 -8.63 6.46 -11.11
C LEU A 50 -9.56 7.13 -12.12
N SER A 51 -9.59 6.59 -13.33
CA SER A 51 -10.41 7.08 -14.44
C SER A 51 -11.84 6.53 -14.45
N PHE A 52 -12.30 5.97 -13.34
CA PHE A 52 -13.63 5.36 -13.20
C PHE A 52 -14.49 6.20 -12.26
N PRO A 53 -15.82 6.30 -12.49
CA PRO A 53 -16.73 6.91 -11.53
C PRO A 53 -16.78 6.02 -10.27
N THR A 54 -15.90 6.33 -9.33
CA THR A 54 -15.77 5.63 -8.06
C THR A 54 -16.17 6.57 -6.91
N SER A 55 -16.64 6.04 -5.78
CA SER A 55 -16.82 6.85 -4.58
C SER A 55 -15.47 7.05 -3.90
N ASN A 56 -15.30 8.08 -3.06
CA ASN A 56 -14.03 8.30 -2.34
C ASN A 56 -13.57 7.04 -1.57
N ASN A 57 -14.50 6.35 -0.91
CA ASN A 57 -14.20 5.13 -0.17
C ASN A 57 -13.75 3.96 -1.07
N GLN A 58 -14.33 3.85 -2.27
CA GLN A 58 -13.92 2.83 -3.24
C GLN A 58 -12.55 3.17 -3.83
N ALA A 59 -12.23 4.45 -4.02
CA ALA A 59 -10.91 4.90 -4.44
C ALA A 59 -9.81 4.55 -3.43
N GLU A 60 -10.05 4.83 -2.14
CA GLU A 60 -9.14 4.48 -1.05
C GLU A 60 -8.93 2.96 -0.95
N TYR A 61 -10.01 2.17 -1.12
CA TYR A 61 -9.94 0.71 -1.05
C TYR A 61 -9.12 0.09 -2.19
N GLU A 62 -9.37 0.50 -3.44
CA GLU A 62 -8.60 0.01 -4.61
C GLU A 62 -7.12 0.39 -4.50
N THR A 63 -6.86 1.59 -3.96
CA THR A 63 -5.50 2.08 -3.75
C THR A 63 -4.78 1.28 -2.68
N PHE A 64 -5.42 1.01 -1.54
CA PHE A 64 -4.87 0.14 -0.51
C PHE A 64 -4.53 -1.26 -1.05
N LEU A 65 -5.43 -1.84 -1.86
CA LEU A 65 -5.19 -3.13 -2.53
C LEU A 65 -4.00 -3.09 -3.50
N ALA A 66 -3.84 -2.02 -4.28
CA ALA A 66 -2.69 -1.85 -5.15
C ALA A 66 -1.38 -1.73 -4.35
N GLY A 67 -1.39 -1.04 -3.21
CA GLY A 67 -0.26 -0.93 -2.29
C GLY A 67 0.18 -2.26 -1.71
N LEU A 68 -0.77 -3.10 -1.30
CA LEU A 68 -0.48 -4.45 -0.81
C LEU A 68 0.16 -5.35 -1.87
N ARG A 69 -0.11 -5.13 -3.16
CA ARG A 69 0.51 -5.89 -4.26
C ARG A 69 1.93 -5.44 -4.60
N LEU A 70 2.34 -4.26 -4.14
CA LEU A 70 3.67 -3.69 -4.39
C LEU A 70 4.69 -4.03 -3.30
N ALA A 71 4.24 -4.59 -2.17
CA ALA A 71 5.05 -4.97 -1.01
C ALA A 71 5.58 -6.41 -1.11
#